data_AF-C4XF06-F1
#
_entry.id   AF-C4XF06-F1
#
_cell.length_a   1.000
_cell.length_b   1.000
_cell.length_c   1.000
_cell.angle_alpha   90.00
_cell.angle_beta   90.00
_cell.angle_gamma   90.00
#
_symmetry.space_group_name_H-M   'P 1'
#
loop_
_entity.id
_entity.type
_entity.pdbx_description
1 polymer ?
#
loop_
_entity_poly.entity_id
_entity_poly.type
_entity_poly.pdbx_seq_one_letter_code
_entity_poly.pdbx_strand_id
1 'polypeptide(L)'
;MMETKITTSNEQLPILKPILLASDFVEKIKGDKLYSDVMMLIAQDEDYVYFVSCLKEWEKNYELEPRFIKIYEEEGIMENGDKKPITLAKGIDLSTIFKINFHELIEKVGHKLNQLPALPYLGLKNQLEFVNRITENINEETKANAPRIVIIRRRATLNDFDVRECKRKLNQVQDF
;
A
#
# COMPACT_ATOMS: atom_id res chain seq x y z
N MET A 1 -18.72 -38.44 1.94
CA MET A 1 -17.51 -37.62 1.72
C MET A 1 -17.92 -36.16 1.91
N MET A 2 -17.43 -35.52 2.97
CA MET A 2 -17.61 -34.08 3.16
C MET A 2 -16.57 -33.38 2.29
N GLU A 3 -17.01 -32.72 1.23
CA GLU A 3 -16.17 -31.79 0.50
C GLU A 3 -16.00 -30.54 1.36
N THR A 4 -14.84 -30.43 1.99
CA THR A 4 -14.40 -29.20 2.63
C THR A 4 -14.25 -28.14 1.54
N LYS A 5 -15.27 -27.28 1.39
CA LYS A 5 -15.14 -26.07 0.59
C LYS A 5 -14.07 -25.20 1.24
N ILE A 6 -12.87 -25.20 0.66
CA ILE A 6 -11.86 -24.20 0.95
C ILE A 6 -12.41 -22.89 0.39
N THR A 7 -13.05 -22.09 1.23
CA THR A 7 -13.29 -20.67 0.92
C THR A 7 -11.95 -19.97 0.97
N THR A 8 -11.20 -20.01 -0.14
CA THR A 8 -10.17 -19.02 -0.43
C THR A 8 -10.90 -17.70 -0.64
N SER A 9 -11.08 -16.93 0.43
CA SER A 9 -11.37 -15.51 0.30
C SER A 9 -10.14 -14.87 -0.33
N ASN A 10 -10.13 -14.77 -1.67
CA ASN A 10 -9.17 -13.99 -2.44
C ASN A 10 -9.42 -12.50 -2.21
N GLU A 11 -9.39 -12.06 -0.95
CA GLU A 11 -9.29 -10.65 -0.63
C GLU A 11 -7.91 -10.20 -1.10
N GLN A 12 -7.85 -9.58 -2.26
CA GLN A 12 -6.64 -8.96 -2.79
C GLN A 12 -6.90 -7.46 -2.86
N LEU A 13 -5.92 -6.69 -2.40
CA LEU A 13 -5.94 -5.25 -2.58
C LEU A 13 -5.40 -4.91 -3.98
N PRO A 14 -6.02 -3.96 -4.68
CA PRO A 14 -5.66 -3.65 -6.05
C PRO A 14 -4.30 -2.94 -6.12
N ILE A 15 -3.43 -3.43 -6.99
CA ILE A 15 -2.11 -2.84 -7.29
C ILE A 15 -2.28 -1.71 -8.32
N LEU A 16 -1.53 -0.62 -8.17
CA LEU A 16 -1.55 0.59 -9.02
C LEU A 16 -2.91 1.32 -9.07
N LYS A 17 -3.68 1.20 -7.98
CA LYS A 17 -4.93 1.93 -7.78
C LYS A 17 -4.79 2.84 -6.55
N PRO A 18 -4.97 4.16 -6.69
CA PRO A 18 -5.01 5.06 -5.54
C PRO A 18 -6.20 4.72 -4.63
N ILE A 19 -5.94 4.54 -3.34
CA ILE A 19 -6.94 4.20 -2.33
C ILE A 19 -6.72 4.99 -1.04
N LEU A 20 -7.80 5.28 -0.33
CA LEU A 20 -7.75 5.93 0.97
C LEU A 20 -7.32 4.96 2.08
N LEU A 21 -6.51 5.46 2.98
CA LEU A 21 -6.25 4.95 4.31
C LEU A 21 -7.25 5.55 5.30
N ALA A 22 -7.56 4.80 6.35
CA ALA A 22 -8.32 5.30 7.48
C ALA A 22 -7.53 6.40 8.19
N SER A 23 -8.17 7.52 8.52
CA SER A 23 -7.51 8.69 9.11
C SER A 23 -6.79 8.34 10.42
N ASP A 24 -7.37 7.46 11.23
CA ASP A 24 -6.78 7.04 12.50
C ASP A 24 -5.48 6.25 12.32
N PHE A 25 -5.30 5.57 11.19
CA PHE A 25 -4.07 4.88 10.86
C PHE A 25 -2.97 5.86 10.46
N VAL A 26 -3.29 6.84 9.61
CA VAL A 26 -2.36 7.89 9.17
C VAL A 26 -1.80 8.64 10.38
N GLU A 27 -2.66 9.03 11.32
CA GLU A 27 -2.28 9.73 12.56
C GLU A 27 -1.39 8.87 13.48
N LYS A 28 -1.56 7.55 13.48
CA LYS A 28 -0.82 6.62 14.36
C LYS A 28 0.57 6.27 13.85
N ILE A 29 0.86 6.49 12.58
CA ILE A 29 2.19 6.23 12.02
C ILE A 29 3.15 7.30 12.55
N LYS A 30 3.80 6.95 13.65
CA LYS A 30 4.78 7.81 14.35
C LYS A 30 5.87 8.26 13.37
N GLY A 31 6.00 9.58 13.20
CA GLY A 31 7.12 10.21 12.49
C GLY A 31 6.79 10.91 11.17
N ASP A 32 5.55 11.38 10.96
CA ASP A 32 5.15 12.25 9.83
C ASP A 32 5.49 11.72 8.43
N LYS A 33 5.66 10.40 8.26
CA LYS A 33 6.16 9.86 6.99
C LYS A 33 5.10 9.74 5.90
N LEU A 34 3.82 9.65 6.28
CA LEU A 34 2.70 9.62 5.35
C LEU A 34 2.10 11.02 5.27
N TYR A 35 2.50 11.76 4.24
CA TYR A 35 2.03 13.13 3.98
C TYR A 35 0.58 13.19 3.48
N SER A 36 -0.03 12.03 3.24
CA SER A 36 -1.35 11.89 2.64
C SER A 36 -2.03 10.62 3.14
N ASP A 37 -3.35 10.68 3.29
CA ASP A 37 -4.22 9.52 3.52
C ASP A 37 -4.51 8.74 2.23
N VAL A 38 -3.93 9.14 1.09
CA VAL A 38 -4.04 8.39 -0.16
C VAL A 38 -2.75 7.61 -0.37
N MET A 39 -2.90 6.33 -0.67
CA MET A 39 -1.79 5.45 -0.98
C MET A 39 -2.05 4.67 -2.25
N MET A 40 -1.01 4.02 -2.77
CA MET A 40 -1.12 3.10 -3.88
C MET A 40 -0.23 1.88 -3.63
N LEU A 41 -0.82 0.69 -3.71
CA LEU A 41 -0.04 -0.55 -3.67
C LEU A 41 0.80 -0.68 -4.93
N ILE A 42 2.04 -1.12 -4.77
CA ILE A 42 3.01 -1.29 -5.87
C ILE A 42 3.45 -2.76 -6.02
N ALA A 43 3.34 -3.55 -4.95
CA ALA A 43 3.65 -4.97 -4.97
C ALA A 43 2.97 -5.70 -3.80
N GLN A 44 2.76 -7.00 -3.98
CA GLN A 44 2.36 -7.94 -2.95
C GLN A 44 3.29 -9.15 -3.01
N ASP A 45 3.76 -9.60 -1.85
CA ASP A 45 4.70 -10.71 -1.67
C ASP A 45 4.30 -11.49 -0.43
N GLU A 46 3.79 -12.71 -0.62
CA GLU A 46 3.21 -13.55 0.43
C GLU A 46 2.23 -12.76 1.33
N ASP A 47 2.57 -12.62 2.61
CA ASP A 47 1.78 -11.94 3.64
C ASP A 47 2.06 -10.43 3.71
N TYR A 48 2.91 -9.89 2.85
CA TYR A 48 3.33 -8.49 2.87
C TYR A 48 2.90 -7.75 1.62
N VAL A 49 2.61 -6.47 1.81
CA VAL A 49 2.31 -5.52 0.75
C VAL A 49 3.22 -4.32 0.85
N TYR A 50 3.54 -3.80 -0.33
CA TYR A 50 4.37 -2.61 -0.50
C TYR A 50 3.53 -1.52 -1.13
N PHE A 51 3.58 -0.33 -0.54
CA PHE A 51 2.82 0.82 -1.04
C PHE A 51 3.65 2.10 -0.94
N VAL A 52 3.23 3.08 -1.73
CA VAL A 52 3.78 4.44 -1.75
C VAL A 52 2.70 5.44 -1.37
N SER A 53 3.11 6.63 -0.94
CA SER A 53 2.17 7.72 -0.68
C SER A 53 1.79 8.41 -1.99
N CYS A 54 0.51 8.78 -2.11
CA CYS A 54 0.01 9.57 -3.21
C CYS A 54 -0.20 11.02 -2.78
N LEU A 55 0.11 11.95 -3.67
CA LEU A 55 -0.07 13.38 -3.47
C LEU A 55 -1.49 13.79 -3.90
N LYS A 56 -2.22 14.49 -3.03
CA LYS A 56 -3.53 15.08 -3.35
C LYS A 56 -3.43 16.33 -4.21
N GLU A 57 -2.28 16.99 -4.18
CA GLU A 57 -2.01 18.20 -4.93
C GLU A 57 -0.67 18.07 -5.67
N TRP A 58 -0.54 18.76 -6.80
CA TRP A 58 0.69 18.79 -7.57
C TRP A 58 1.29 20.20 -7.55
N GLU A 59 2.48 20.31 -6.97
CA GLU A 59 3.22 21.58 -6.90
C GLU A 59 4.27 21.64 -8.01
N LYS A 60 4.58 22.86 -8.48
CA LYS A 60 5.51 23.07 -9.60
C LYS A 60 6.96 22.64 -9.30
N ASN A 61 7.39 22.78 -8.05
CA ASN A 61 8.69 22.30 -7.56
C ASN A 61 8.87 20.78 -7.73
N TYR A 62 7.78 19.99 -7.73
CA TYR A 62 7.85 18.54 -7.90
C TYR A 62 8.30 18.12 -9.31
N GLU A 63 8.12 18.96 -10.32
CA GLU A 63 8.55 18.67 -11.69
C GLU A 63 10.06 18.54 -11.86
N LEU A 64 10.83 19.10 -10.92
CA LEU A 64 12.29 19.08 -10.93
C LEU A 64 12.90 17.93 -10.10
N GLU A 65 12.06 17.15 -9.43
CA GLU A 65 12.46 16.20 -8.39
C GLU A 65 12.14 14.76 -8.82
N PRO A 66 13.16 13.90 -9.08
CA PRO A 66 12.97 12.55 -9.65
C PRO A 66 12.08 11.61 -8.83
N ARG A 67 11.92 11.89 -7.54
CA ARG A 67 11.10 11.10 -6.62
C ARG A 67 9.60 11.33 -6.81
N PHE A 68 9.19 12.39 -7.49
CA PHE A 68 7.77 12.68 -7.70
C PHE A 68 7.32 12.35 -9.12
N ILE A 69 6.18 11.66 -9.22
CA ILE A 69 5.57 11.34 -10.50
C ILE A 69 4.22 12.03 -10.59
N LYS A 70 3.98 12.77 -11.67
CA LYS A 70 2.68 13.38 -11.95
C LYS A 70 1.70 12.31 -12.45
N ILE A 71 0.49 12.32 -11.92
CA ILE A 71 -0.60 11.47 -12.41
C ILE A 71 -1.33 12.18 -13.56
N TYR A 72 -1.54 11.49 -14.68
CA TYR A 72 -2.38 11.98 -15.78
C TYR A 72 -3.81 11.55 -15.46
N GLU A 73 -4.51 12.37 -14.69
CA GLU A 73 -5.79 12.03 -14.05
C GLU A 73 -6.84 11.53 -15.06
N GLU A 74 -6.90 12.13 -16.24
CA GLU A 74 -7.85 11.79 -17.31
C GLU A 74 -7.59 10.44 -17.99
N GLU A 75 -6.43 9.82 -17.73
CA GLU A 75 -6.04 8.54 -18.35
C GLU A 75 -6.35 7.32 -17.49
N GLY A 76 -7.04 7.48 -16.35
CA GLY A 76 -7.40 6.36 -15.50
C GLY A 76 -8.25 5.30 -16.22
N ILE A 77 -8.05 4.03 -15.85
CA ILE A 77 -8.66 2.86 -16.52
C ILE A 77 -9.42 2.01 -15.50
N MET A 78 -10.61 1.57 -15.84
CA MET A 78 -11.46 0.68 -15.04
C MET A 78 -11.14 -0.80 -15.34
N GLU A 79 -11.62 -1.72 -14.49
CA GLU A 79 -11.42 -3.18 -14.70
C GLU A 79 -11.94 -3.69 -16.05
N ASN A 80 -12.99 -3.05 -16.57
CA ASN A 80 -13.58 -3.36 -17.88
C ASN A 80 -12.85 -2.68 -19.06
N GLY A 81 -11.79 -1.92 -18.80
CA GLY A 81 -11.03 -1.17 -19.80
C GLY A 81 -11.56 0.24 -20.10
N ASP A 82 -12.70 0.64 -19.52
CA ASP A 82 -13.25 1.98 -19.74
C ASP A 82 -12.38 3.06 -19.11
N LYS A 83 -12.37 4.25 -19.71
CA LYS A 83 -11.70 5.41 -19.15
C LYS A 83 -12.50 6.01 -18.01
N LYS A 84 -11.84 6.33 -16.91
CA LYS A 84 -12.41 7.06 -15.78
C LYS A 84 -11.35 7.93 -15.10
N PRO A 85 -11.61 9.22 -14.86
CA PRO A 85 -10.64 10.10 -14.21
C PRO A 85 -10.25 9.64 -12.81
N ILE A 86 -8.96 9.74 -12.48
CA ILE A 86 -8.42 9.51 -11.14
C ILE A 86 -8.66 10.76 -10.30
N THR A 87 -9.46 10.66 -9.24
CA THR A 87 -9.85 11.83 -8.43
C THR A 87 -9.17 11.87 -7.05
N LEU A 88 -8.53 10.78 -6.62
CA LEU A 88 -7.95 10.69 -5.29
C LEU A 88 -6.51 11.22 -5.23
N ALA A 89 -5.81 11.26 -6.36
CA ALA A 89 -4.39 11.58 -6.39
C ALA A 89 -4.01 12.32 -7.67
N LYS A 90 -3.14 13.33 -7.52
CA LYS A 90 -2.54 14.11 -8.61
C LYS A 90 -1.05 13.77 -8.82
N GLY A 91 -0.45 13.07 -7.87
CA GLY A 91 0.93 12.61 -7.96
C GLY A 91 1.25 11.42 -7.07
N ILE A 92 2.49 10.94 -7.18
CA ILE A 92 3.05 9.82 -6.40
C ILE A 92 4.39 10.28 -5.83
N ASP A 93 4.64 9.95 -4.55
CA ASP A 93 5.93 10.18 -3.89
C ASP A 93 6.68 8.86 -3.71
N LEU A 94 7.80 8.71 -4.42
CA LEU A 94 8.69 7.56 -4.36
C LEU A 94 9.74 7.64 -3.25
N SER A 95 9.78 8.71 -2.44
CA SER A 95 10.79 8.89 -1.39
C SER A 95 10.82 7.72 -0.39
N THR A 96 9.65 7.14 -0.12
CA THR A 96 9.48 6.04 0.83
C THR A 96 8.57 4.96 0.27
N ILE A 97 9.04 3.71 0.34
CA ILE A 97 8.22 2.53 0.11
C ILE A 97 7.87 1.93 1.47
N PHE A 98 6.60 1.85 1.79
CA PHE A 98 6.11 1.27 3.02
C PHE A 98 5.85 -0.23 2.83
N LYS A 99 6.34 -1.05 3.76
CA LYS A 99 6.07 -2.48 3.85
C LYS A 99 5.22 -2.75 5.08
N ILE A 100 4.09 -3.44 4.92
CA ILE A 100 3.19 -3.82 6.01
C ILE A 100 2.63 -5.22 5.76
N ASN A 101 2.21 -5.91 6.82
CA ASN A 101 1.47 -7.16 6.67
C ASN A 101 0.10 -6.89 6.02
N PHE A 102 -0.31 -7.75 5.08
CA PHE A 102 -1.54 -7.61 4.32
C PHE A 102 -2.79 -7.56 5.22
N HIS A 103 -2.89 -8.48 6.17
CA HIS A 103 -4.02 -8.55 7.11
C HIS A 103 -4.05 -7.34 8.05
N GLU A 104 -2.89 -6.76 8.38
CA GLU A 104 -2.87 -5.50 9.12
C GLU A 104 -3.36 -4.33 8.27
N LEU A 105 -2.98 -4.25 6.99
CA LEU A 105 -3.34 -3.15 6.11
C LEU A 105 -4.83 -3.14 5.75
N ILE A 106 -5.43 -4.30 5.50
CA ILE A 106 -6.82 -4.36 5.01
C ILE A 106 -7.79 -3.72 6.02
N GLU A 107 -7.49 -3.82 7.32
CA GLU A 107 -8.23 -3.18 8.40
C GLU A 107 -7.99 -1.66 8.50
N LYS A 108 -7.11 -1.10 7.68
CA LYS A 108 -6.71 0.32 7.65
C LYS A 108 -7.06 0.99 6.34
N VAL A 109 -7.71 0.30 5.42
CA VAL A 109 -8.25 0.90 4.20
C VAL A 109 -9.50 1.71 4.56
N GLY A 110 -9.54 2.97 4.13
CA GLY A 110 -10.66 3.88 4.40
C GLY A 110 -11.90 3.60 3.56
N HIS A 111 -11.76 2.83 2.48
CA HIS A 111 -12.87 2.35 1.65
C HIS A 111 -13.45 1.04 2.18
N LYS A 112 -14.74 0.83 1.94
CA LYS A 112 -15.29 -0.53 2.01
C LYS A 112 -14.71 -1.36 0.86
N LEU A 113 -14.38 -2.63 1.10
CA LEU A 113 -13.77 -3.50 0.10
C LEU A 113 -14.58 -3.59 -1.21
N ASN A 114 -15.91 -3.56 -1.11
CA ASN A 114 -16.80 -3.57 -2.27
C ASN A 114 -16.81 -2.28 -3.10
N GLN A 115 -16.19 -1.20 -2.61
CA GLN A 115 -16.05 0.07 -3.34
C GLN A 115 -14.77 0.11 -4.18
N LEU A 116 -13.77 -0.72 -3.86
CA LEU A 116 -12.47 -0.73 -4.54
C LEU A 116 -12.56 -1.03 -6.05
N PRO A 117 -13.45 -1.93 -6.54
CA PRO A 117 -13.59 -2.16 -7.98
C PRO A 117 -14.05 -0.91 -8.77
N ALA A 118 -14.77 0.01 -8.12
CA ALA A 118 -15.30 1.21 -8.76
C ALA A 118 -14.27 2.34 -8.91
N LEU A 119 -13.08 2.21 -8.32
CA LEU A 119 -12.00 3.17 -8.48
C LEU A 119 -11.19 2.85 -9.75
N PRO A 120 -10.62 3.86 -10.41
CA PRO A 120 -9.76 3.66 -11.58
C PRO A 120 -8.34 3.25 -11.18
N TYR A 121 -7.71 2.41 -11.99
CA TYR A 121 -6.26 2.18 -12.01
C TYR A 121 -5.54 3.36 -12.65
N LEU A 122 -4.23 3.47 -12.41
CA LEU A 122 -3.36 4.31 -13.23
C LEU A 122 -3.49 3.97 -14.72
N GLY A 123 -3.52 5.00 -15.57
CA GLY A 123 -3.42 4.82 -17.02
C GLY A 123 -2.07 4.26 -17.45
N LEU A 124 -1.98 3.70 -18.66
CA LEU A 124 -0.76 3.06 -19.18
C LEU A 124 0.46 3.98 -19.11
N LYS A 125 0.28 5.26 -19.48
CA LYS A 125 1.36 6.26 -19.43
C LYS A 125 1.91 6.43 -18.02
N ASN A 126 1.02 6.48 -17.02
CA ASN A 126 1.42 6.57 -15.62
C ASN A 126 2.11 5.31 -15.13
N GLN A 127 1.66 4.13 -15.56
CA GLN A 127 2.31 2.87 -15.20
C GLN A 127 3.74 2.78 -15.77
N LEU A 128 3.94 3.17 -17.03
CA LEU A 128 5.25 3.20 -17.66
C LEU A 128 6.18 4.22 -16.98
N GLU A 129 5.69 5.43 -16.73
CA GLU A 129 6.46 6.45 -15.99
C GLU A 129 6.84 5.97 -14.60
N PHE A 130 5.91 5.33 -13.88
CA PHE A 130 6.17 4.77 -12.57
C PHE A 130 7.28 3.71 -12.61
N VAL A 131 7.21 2.76 -13.54
CA VAL A 131 8.23 1.71 -13.70
C VAL A 131 9.60 2.31 -14.04
N ASN A 132 9.66 3.26 -14.97
CA ASN A 132 10.92 3.90 -15.35
C ASN A 132 11.54 4.63 -14.15
N ARG A 133 10.75 5.45 -13.46
CA ARG A 133 11.20 6.26 -12.32
C ARG A 133 11.62 5.43 -11.12
N ILE A 134 10.90 4.36 -10.80
CA ILE A 134 11.29 3.48 -9.69
C ILE A 134 12.57 2.72 -10.03
N THR A 135 12.73 2.27 -11.28
CA THR A 135 13.97 1.62 -11.74
C THR A 135 15.15 2.58 -11.73
N GLU A 136 14.98 3.81 -12.20
CA GLU A 136 16.00 4.87 -12.13
C GLU A 136 16.40 5.16 -10.68
N ASN A 137 15.43 5.42 -9.80
CA ASN A 137 15.69 5.73 -8.39
C ASN A 137 16.39 4.58 -7.64
N ILE A 138 16.18 3.32 -8.03
CA ILE A 138 16.86 2.16 -7.43
C ILE A 138 18.28 1.97 -8.00
N ASN A 139 18.47 2.25 -9.29
CA ASN A 139 19.73 1.97 -10.00
C ASN A 139 20.74 3.12 -9.97
N GLU A 140 20.35 4.35 -9.64
CA GLU A 140 21.30 5.45 -9.49
C GLU A 140 22.34 5.10 -8.41
N GLU A 141 23.62 5.02 -8.81
CA GLU A 141 24.79 4.65 -8.00
C GLU A 141 25.01 5.56 -6.77
N THR A 142 24.27 6.66 -6.67
CA THR A 142 24.25 7.54 -5.51
C THR A 142 23.07 7.19 -4.60
N LYS A 143 23.37 6.54 -3.47
CA LYS A 143 22.45 6.23 -2.35
C LYS A 143 21.58 7.39 -1.84
N ALA A 144 21.76 8.62 -2.32
CA ALA A 144 21.04 9.80 -1.89
C ALA A 144 19.56 9.78 -2.31
N ASN A 145 19.24 9.23 -3.49
CA ASN A 145 17.89 9.26 -4.06
C ASN A 145 17.12 7.94 -3.99
N ALA A 146 17.78 6.87 -3.52
CA ALA A 146 17.14 5.56 -3.41
C ALA A 146 15.95 5.60 -2.45
N PRO A 147 14.81 4.97 -2.81
CA PRO A 147 13.64 4.93 -1.97
C PRO A 147 13.96 4.26 -0.63
N ARG A 148 13.58 4.90 0.47
CA ARG A 148 13.74 4.31 1.81
C ARG A 148 12.63 3.29 2.03
N ILE A 149 12.99 2.08 2.47
CA ILE A 149 11.98 1.09 2.88
C ILE A 149 11.63 1.30 4.35
N VAL A 150 10.35 1.55 4.63
CA VAL A 150 9.82 1.70 5.99
C VAL A 150 8.90 0.53 6.30
N ILE A 151 9.27 -0.26 7.32
CA ILE A 151 8.45 -1.40 7.76
C ILE A 151 7.50 -0.93 8.85
N ILE A 152 6.21 -1.03 8.60
CA ILE A 152 5.14 -0.79 9.58
C ILE A 152 4.88 -2.12 10.28
N ARG A 153 4.97 -2.09 11.61
CA ARG A 153 4.66 -3.24 12.47
C ARG A 153 3.77 -2.79 13.60
N ARG A 154 2.80 -3.62 13.97
CA ARG A 154 2.08 -3.44 15.23
C ARG A 154 3.07 -3.39 16.39
N ARG A 155 2.99 -2.36 17.22
CA ARG A 155 3.76 -2.29 18.46
C ARG A 155 3.27 -3.42 19.35
N ALA A 156 4.13 -4.36 19.69
CA ALA A 156 3.81 -5.38 20.68
C ALA A 156 3.45 -4.68 22.00
N THR A 157 2.18 -4.74 22.39
CA THR A 157 1.76 -4.39 23.73
C THR A 157 2.10 -5.55 24.67
N LEU A 158 2.42 -5.29 25.94
CA LEU A 158 2.76 -6.32 26.94
C LEU A 158 1.78 -7.52 26.93
N ASN A 159 0.50 -7.27 26.65
CA ASN A 159 -0.54 -8.31 26.53
C ASN A 159 -0.30 -9.34 25.40
N ASP A 160 0.41 -8.99 24.33
CA ASP A 160 0.72 -9.95 23.25
C ASP A 160 1.79 -10.98 23.67
N PHE A 161 2.62 -10.64 24.68
CA PHE A 161 3.58 -11.56 25.27
C PHE A 161 2.89 -12.60 26.14
N ASP A 162 1.95 -12.16 26.98
CA ASP A 162 1.14 -13.05 27.84
C ASP A 162 0.30 -14.03 27.01
N VAL A 163 -0.32 -13.58 25.91
CA VAL A 163 -1.11 -14.46 25.04
C VAL A 163 -0.23 -15.51 24.34
N ARG A 164 0.99 -15.14 23.91
CA ARG A 164 1.94 -16.10 23.31
C ARG A 164 2.48 -17.09 24.33
N GLU A 165 2.75 -16.66 25.56
CA GLU A 165 3.20 -17.55 26.63
C GLU A 165 2.09 -18.51 27.08
N CYS A 166 0.85 -18.02 27.20
CA CYS A 166 -0.33 -18.85 27.49
C CYS A 166 -0.59 -19.87 26.38
N LYS A 167 -0.51 -19.50 25.10
CA LYS A 167 -0.64 -20.45 23.97
C LYS A 167 0.47 -21.50 23.97
N ARG A 168 1.71 -21.11 24.31
CA ARG A 168 2.84 -22.05 24.41
C ARG A 168 2.65 -23.04 25.56
N LYS A 169 2.13 -22.59 26.71
CA LYS A 169 1.80 -23.46 27.86
C LYS A 169 0.63 -24.39 27.55
N LEU A 170 -0.41 -23.91 26.87
CA LEU A 170 -1.56 -24.73 26.47
C LEU A 170 -1.17 -25.86 25.50
N ASN A 171 -0.32 -25.58 24.52
CA ASN A 171 0.14 -26.60 23.57
C ASN A 171 1.06 -27.64 24.22
N GLN A 172 1.79 -27.29 25.29
CA GLN A 172 2.59 -28.26 26.04
C GLN A 172 1.76 -29.18 26.94
N VAL A 173 0.49 -28.83 27.22
CA VAL A 173 -0.42 -29.66 28.04
C VAL A 173 -1.25 -30.61 27.17
N GLN A 174 -1.36 -30.35 25.86
CA GLN A 174 -2.11 -31.22 24.92
C GLN A 174 -1.29 -32.41 24.38
N ASP A 175 0.01 -32.46 24.66
CA ASP A 175 0.92 -33.54 24.27
C ASP A 175 1.11 -34.62 25.36
N PHE A 176 0.19 -34.71 26.34
CA PHE A 176 0.15 -35.76 27.38
C PHE A 176 -1.18 -36.52 27.38
#